data_AF-A0A2H0UCM3-F1
#
_entry.id   AF-A0A2H0UCM3-F1
#
_cell.length_a   1.000
_cell.length_b   1.000
_cell.length_c   1.000
_cell.angle_alpha   90.00
_cell.angle_beta   90.00
_cell.angle_gamma   90.00
#
_symmetry.space_group_name_H-M   'P 1'
#
loop_
_entity.id
_entity.type
_entity.pdbx_description
1 polymer ?
#
loop_
_entity_poly.entity_id
_entity_poly.type
_entity_poly.pdbx_seq_one_letter_code
_entity_poly.pdbx_strand_id
1 'polypeptide(L)'
;MKTRTIIAYSLAAMIVLIVGAFSGWYFFLKTQSQTTATEDAARGYTITPRGNTTEQSSQTSEIERAGFFSRLLSSITGSGTGVSEPLATILTSDISGFSETSAPTSTSTSVVATQRPAQLLHVHTKPVAGMAFISIGGSELLRYVERSSGNIFEANPETGLAERLTNTLVPKIYEVSFTPGGRIIERSLDAAGTIVTTVGSVSTSTSSATSSMMFSSIALPPHIKNITFDPKTGALLYFIREASGVAGIRAEWSGAKPKKVFASTIVHWRPQWLSDGRIILTQNASDDIPGYAYEMKADGTLTSLVRAVPGLTTLPRAGGALLYGQSSGGVLALFVQTQGSAPIRLQMRTIADKCVWSSEAELIAYCGVPQGVTPRRFLDEWYRGATHSSDALWRINATTGSAEIVYTPGTSIDMENLTVSSAGTHIAFMNATDKSLWLLRLAEE
;
A
#
# COMPACT_ATOMS: atom_id res chain seq x y z
N MET A 1 -41.07 35.85 42.85
CA MET A 1 -39.75 35.30 43.27
C MET A 1 -39.60 33.79 43.08
N LYS A 2 -40.63 32.94 43.30
CA LYS A 2 -40.49 31.47 43.22
C LYS A 2 -40.16 30.91 41.83
N THR A 3 -40.65 31.49 40.74
CA THR A 3 -40.49 30.95 39.37
C THR A 3 -39.06 31.06 38.83
N ARG A 4 -38.34 32.15 39.16
CA ARG A 4 -36.98 32.39 38.69
C ARG A 4 -35.97 31.43 39.34
N THR A 5 -36.21 31.07 40.60
CA THR A 5 -35.38 30.12 41.34
C THR A 5 -35.58 28.69 40.80
N ILE A 6 -36.81 28.30 40.46
CA ILE A 6 -37.09 26.98 39.87
C ILE A 6 -36.44 26.82 38.49
N ILE A 7 -36.50 27.87 37.65
CA ILE A 7 -35.84 27.86 36.33
C ILE A 7 -34.31 27.81 36.47
N ALA A 8 -33.73 28.51 37.45
CA ALA A 8 -32.29 28.46 37.68
C ALA A 8 -31.80 27.06 38.08
N TYR A 9 -32.54 26.37 38.96
CA TYR A 9 -32.19 25.01 39.37
C TYR A 9 -32.38 23.96 38.27
N SER A 10 -33.42 24.09 37.43
CA SER A 10 -33.60 23.17 36.30
C SER A 10 -32.49 23.32 35.25
N LEU A 11 -32.05 24.55 34.98
CA LEU A 11 -30.97 24.83 34.03
C LEU A 11 -29.62 24.32 34.55
N ALA A 12 -29.34 24.50 35.85
CA ALA A 12 -28.15 23.93 36.48
C ALA A 12 -28.13 22.39 36.43
N ALA A 13 -29.27 21.73 36.70
CA ALA A 13 -29.38 20.28 36.59
C ALA A 13 -29.15 19.76 35.16
N MET A 14 -29.66 20.48 34.15
CA MET A 14 -29.46 20.13 32.75
C MET A 14 -27.98 20.25 32.34
N ILE A 15 -27.28 21.29 32.78
CA ILE A 15 -25.84 21.46 32.50
C ILE A 15 -25.03 20.31 33.12
N VAL A 16 -25.33 19.91 34.35
CA VAL A 16 -24.62 18.79 35.02
C VAL A 16 -24.82 17.47 34.25
N LEU A 17 -26.03 17.20 33.77
CA LEU A 17 -26.30 16.02 32.95
C LEU A 17 -25.54 16.03 31.63
N ILE A 18 -25.49 17.19 30.96
CA ILE A 18 -24.76 17.34 29.69
C ILE A 18 -23.26 17.14 29.91
N VAL A 19 -22.66 17.75 30.93
CA VAL A 19 -21.23 17.59 31.25
C VAL A 19 -20.90 16.14 31.63
N GLY A 20 -21.79 15.47 32.38
CA GLY A 20 -21.65 14.05 32.69
C GLY A 20 -21.68 13.16 31.46
N ALA A 21 -22.61 13.40 30.53
CA ALA A 21 -22.70 12.67 29.27
C ALA A 21 -21.46 12.89 28.38
N PHE A 22 -20.99 14.13 28.24
CA PHE A 22 -19.77 14.44 27.48
C PHE A 22 -18.51 13.83 28.12
N SER A 23 -18.42 13.84 29.44
CA SER A 23 -17.31 13.20 30.17
C SER A 23 -17.31 11.69 29.95
N GLY A 24 -18.47 11.04 30.08
CA GLY A 24 -18.64 9.61 29.81
C GLY A 24 -18.29 9.26 28.36
N TRP A 25 -18.74 10.06 27.40
CA TRP A 25 -18.41 9.91 25.97
C TRP A 25 -16.90 10.06 25.71
N TYR A 26 -16.24 11.04 26.34
CA TYR A 26 -14.81 11.24 26.24
C TYR A 26 -14.03 10.02 26.78
N PHE A 27 -14.39 9.49 27.95
CA PHE A 27 -13.74 8.30 28.50
C PHE A 27 -13.98 7.06 27.63
N PHE A 28 -15.19 6.90 27.08
CA PHE A 28 -15.49 5.82 26.13
C PHE A 28 -14.59 5.88 24.88
N LEU A 29 -14.47 7.05 24.25
CA LEU A 29 -13.60 7.25 23.09
C LEU A 29 -12.12 7.01 23.42
N LYS A 30 -11.65 7.48 24.58
CA LYS A 30 -10.28 7.25 25.04
C LYS A 30 -9.99 5.76 25.23
N THR A 31 -10.94 5.02 25.78
CA THR A 31 -10.80 3.56 25.99
C THR A 31 -10.73 2.84 24.63
N GLN A 32 -11.64 3.15 23.69
CA GLN A 32 -11.62 2.56 22.34
C GLN A 32 -10.33 2.87 21.55
N SER A 33 -9.78 4.08 21.73
CA SER A 33 -8.50 4.48 21.13
C SER A 33 -7.32 3.66 21.66
N GLN A 34 -7.30 3.35 22.96
CA GLN A 34 -6.24 2.53 23.56
C GLN A 34 -6.31 1.06 23.14
N THR A 35 -7.50 0.48 23.01
CA THR A 35 -7.68 -0.88 22.48
C THR A 35 -7.18 -0.99 21.04
N THR A 36 -7.48 0.03 20.22
CA THR A 36 -7.01 0.08 18.83
C THR A 36 -5.48 0.22 18.78
N ALA A 37 -4.88 1.10 19.58
CA ALA A 37 -3.44 1.30 19.61
C ALA A 37 -2.66 0.06 20.11
N THR A 38 -3.22 -0.70 21.05
CA THR A 38 -2.61 -1.94 21.57
C THR A 38 -2.73 -3.09 20.58
N GLU A 39 -3.85 -3.22 19.87
CA GLU A 39 -3.99 -4.16 18.76
C GLU A 39 -3.07 -3.81 17.56
N ASP A 40 -2.89 -2.52 17.28
CA ASP A 40 -2.01 -2.03 16.22
C ASP A 40 -0.52 -2.27 16.57
N ALA A 41 -0.13 -2.00 17.82
CA ALA A 41 1.23 -2.29 18.32
C ALA A 41 1.55 -3.79 18.30
N ALA A 42 0.57 -4.65 18.61
CA ALA A 42 0.72 -6.11 18.51
C ALA A 42 0.85 -6.61 17.05
N ARG A 43 0.50 -5.78 16.06
CA ARG A 43 0.61 -6.06 14.61
C ARG A 43 1.79 -5.34 13.95
N GLY A 44 2.73 -4.80 14.73
CA GLY A 44 3.96 -4.17 14.24
C GLY A 44 3.84 -2.67 13.90
N TYR A 45 2.71 -2.02 14.23
CA TYR A 45 2.53 -0.60 13.99
C TYR A 45 2.97 0.21 15.22
N THR A 46 4.20 0.74 15.20
CA THR A 46 4.66 1.73 16.20
C THR A 46 4.87 3.09 15.54
N ILE A 47 3.91 3.98 15.73
CA ILE A 47 4.12 5.42 15.51
C ILE A 47 4.73 5.99 16.77
N THR A 48 6.06 6.15 16.81
CA THR A 48 6.70 7.08 17.75
C THR A 48 6.50 8.50 17.22
N PRO A 49 5.80 9.39 17.93
CA PRO A 49 5.74 10.78 17.54
C PRO A 49 7.14 11.39 17.66
N ARG A 50 7.74 11.76 16.54
CA ARG A 50 9.02 12.46 16.50
C ARG A 50 8.78 13.93 16.89
N GLY A 51 9.22 14.32 18.09
CA GLY A 51 9.19 15.69 18.56
C GLY A 51 9.94 15.90 19.88
N ASN A 52 11.18 16.39 19.76
CA ASN A 52 12.10 16.96 20.75
C ASN A 52 12.73 16.05 21.81
N THR A 53 13.94 15.61 21.48
CA THR A 53 15.00 15.26 22.42
C THR A 53 15.37 16.46 23.30
N THR A 54 15.14 16.32 24.60
CA THR A 54 16.08 16.82 25.60
C THR A 54 16.49 15.60 26.42
N GLU A 55 17.76 15.22 26.32
CA GLU A 55 18.38 14.28 27.24
C GLU A 55 18.23 14.83 28.66
N GLN A 56 17.63 14.05 29.56
CA GLN A 56 17.98 14.12 30.97
C GLN A 56 17.69 12.79 31.65
N SER A 57 18.77 12.09 31.98
CA SER A 57 18.83 11.03 32.97
C SER A 57 18.27 11.51 34.32
N SER A 58 17.39 10.74 34.94
CA SER A 58 17.14 10.75 36.39
C SER A 58 16.47 9.41 36.73
N GLN A 59 17.14 8.45 37.37
CA GLN A 59 17.44 8.39 38.80
C GLN A 59 16.33 8.96 39.67
N THR A 60 15.54 8.03 40.20
CA THR A 60 14.52 8.21 41.22
C THR A 60 15.14 8.39 42.59
N SER A 61 14.89 9.54 43.22
CA SER A 61 14.86 9.75 44.67
C SER A 61 13.93 10.94 44.92
N GLU A 62 12.70 10.68 45.35
CA GLU A 62 12.26 10.82 46.74
C GLU A 62 12.12 12.28 47.23
N ILE A 63 10.85 12.60 47.56
CA ILE A 63 10.38 13.34 48.74
C ILE A 63 10.21 14.88 48.64
N GLU A 64 8.95 15.23 48.94
CA GLU A 64 8.41 16.44 49.57
C GLU A 64 7.85 17.63 48.76
N ARG A 65 6.50 17.67 48.79
CA ARG A 65 5.61 18.67 49.41
C ARG A 65 5.54 20.11 48.87
N ALA A 66 4.27 20.51 48.77
CA ALA A 66 3.68 21.86 48.70
C ALA A 66 3.92 22.59 47.37
N GLY A 67 2.92 22.97 46.59
CA GLY A 67 1.58 23.41 46.96
C GLY A 67 1.54 24.93 47.03
N PHE A 68 0.55 25.50 46.34
CA PHE A 68 -0.08 26.79 46.62
C PHE A 68 0.38 28.05 45.83
N PHE A 69 -0.48 28.39 44.86
CA PHE A 69 -1.06 29.73 44.61
C PHE A 69 -0.18 30.92 44.14
N SER A 70 -0.54 31.37 42.93
CA SER A 70 -1.12 32.70 42.65
C SER A 70 -0.23 33.94 42.45
N ARG A 71 -0.44 34.52 41.25
CA ARG A 71 -0.53 35.96 40.87
C ARG A 71 0.78 36.75 40.83
N LEU A 72 1.13 37.27 39.65
CA LEU A 72 0.69 38.53 39.01
C LEU A 72 1.32 39.79 39.63
N LEU A 73 2.03 40.52 38.75
CA LEU A 73 2.43 41.93 38.73
C LEU A 73 3.72 42.43 39.40
N SER A 74 4.49 43.08 38.52
CA SER A 74 5.16 44.39 38.62
C SER A 74 6.48 44.56 39.41
N SER A 75 7.49 44.95 38.62
CA SER A 75 8.29 46.19 38.73
C SER A 75 9.50 46.27 39.68
N ILE A 76 10.62 46.63 39.03
CA ILE A 76 11.61 47.66 39.39
C ILE A 76 12.68 47.30 40.45
N THR A 77 13.91 47.17 39.94
CA THR A 77 15.24 47.68 40.36
C THR A 77 16.27 46.65 39.85
N GLY A 78 17.40 46.94 39.20
CA GLY A 78 18.17 48.17 39.04
C GLY A 78 19.66 47.79 39.19
N SER A 79 20.52 48.30 38.29
CA SER A 79 21.99 48.11 38.15
C SER A 79 22.45 46.79 37.50
N GLY A 80 23.32 46.73 36.48
CA GLY A 80 24.10 47.71 35.71
C GLY A 80 25.34 46.96 35.17
N THR A 81 25.53 46.79 33.86
CA THR A 81 26.54 47.44 32.98
C THR A 81 27.00 46.33 32.00
N GLY A 82 27.24 46.51 30.70
CA GLY A 82 27.08 47.62 29.77
C GLY A 82 27.50 47.18 28.35
N VAL A 83 27.02 47.95 27.35
CA VAL A 83 27.69 48.33 26.07
C VAL A 83 27.94 47.19 25.04
N SER A 84 27.51 47.20 23.77
CA SER A 84 26.79 48.15 22.88
C SER A 84 26.48 47.44 21.54
N GLU A 85 25.28 47.64 20.99
CA GLU A 85 25.05 47.68 19.53
C GLU A 85 24.85 49.16 19.11
N PRO A 86 24.68 49.49 17.82
CA PRO A 86 23.28 49.68 17.42
C PRO A 86 22.91 49.28 15.99
N LEU A 87 21.66 48.82 15.91
CA LEU A 87 20.73 48.83 14.80
C LEU A 87 20.28 50.27 14.44
N ALA A 88 19.91 50.54 13.18
CA ALA A 88 19.05 51.68 12.86
C ALA A 88 18.05 51.36 11.74
N THR A 89 16.79 51.74 11.99
CA THR A 89 15.58 51.51 11.19
C THR A 89 14.96 52.86 10.81
N ILE A 90 14.72 53.05 9.49
CA ILE A 90 13.60 53.67 8.73
C ILE A 90 12.88 54.96 9.23
N LEU A 91 12.48 55.78 8.21
CA LEU A 91 11.37 56.78 8.08
C LEU A 91 11.88 58.25 8.09
N THR A 92 11.49 59.21 7.22
CA THR A 92 10.37 59.46 6.28
C THR A 92 10.68 60.62 5.30
N SER A 93 10.05 60.55 4.10
CA SER A 93 9.42 61.62 3.28
C SER A 93 10.14 62.90 2.78
N ASP A 94 10.06 63.03 1.44
CA ASP A 94 9.59 64.18 0.63
C ASP A 94 10.53 65.08 -0.21
N ILE A 95 10.36 64.90 -1.53
CA ILE A 95 10.19 65.87 -2.64
C ILE A 95 11.43 66.60 -3.23
N SER A 96 11.85 66.16 -4.42
CA SER A 96 11.78 66.85 -5.74
C SER A 96 12.98 66.56 -6.65
N GLY A 97 12.71 66.30 -7.93
CA GLY A 97 13.72 66.33 -9.01
C GLY A 97 13.61 65.16 -10.00
N PHE A 98 12.65 65.22 -10.92
CA PHE A 98 12.59 64.34 -12.08
C PHE A 98 13.72 64.67 -13.07
N SER A 99 14.43 63.64 -13.56
CA SER A 99 15.02 63.65 -14.89
C SER A 99 14.98 62.22 -15.45
N GLU A 100 14.22 62.07 -16.54
CA GLU A 100 14.06 60.83 -17.28
C GLU A 100 15.36 60.47 -18.01
N THR A 101 15.83 59.24 -17.85
CA THR A 101 16.72 58.63 -18.84
C THR A 101 16.34 57.16 -18.94
N SER A 102 15.69 56.81 -20.04
CA SER A 102 15.29 55.46 -20.41
C SER A 102 16.52 54.64 -20.81
N ALA A 103 16.79 53.58 -20.03
CA ALA A 103 17.72 52.51 -20.40
C ALA A 103 16.92 51.20 -20.59
N PRO A 104 17.24 50.39 -21.61
CA PRO A 104 16.41 49.25 -22.00
C PRO A 104 16.51 48.11 -20.97
N THR A 105 15.36 47.69 -20.45
CA THR A 105 15.19 46.46 -19.70
C THR A 105 15.55 45.27 -20.58
N SER A 106 16.71 44.67 -20.34
CA SER A 106 16.99 43.32 -20.80
C SER A 106 16.21 42.36 -19.91
N THR A 107 15.09 41.87 -20.43
CA THR A 107 14.33 40.79 -19.83
C THR A 107 15.20 39.54 -19.88
N SER A 108 15.95 39.26 -18.83
CA SER A 108 16.52 37.93 -18.62
C SER A 108 15.36 36.99 -18.33
N THR A 109 14.89 36.31 -19.38
CA THR A 109 13.99 35.18 -19.23
C THR A 109 14.79 34.08 -18.55
N SER A 110 14.74 34.03 -17.23
CA SER A 110 15.17 32.87 -16.47
C SER A 110 14.30 31.70 -16.92
N VAL A 111 14.84 30.89 -17.83
CA VAL A 111 14.31 29.59 -18.20
C VAL A 111 14.29 28.79 -16.90
N VAL A 112 13.11 28.65 -16.31
CA VAL A 112 12.90 27.67 -15.24
C VAL A 112 13.18 26.32 -15.89
N ALA A 113 14.36 25.77 -15.64
CA ALA A 113 14.67 24.41 -16.00
C ALA A 113 13.61 23.54 -15.31
N THR A 114 12.71 22.96 -16.09
CA THR A 114 11.77 21.95 -15.61
C THR A 114 12.61 20.77 -15.15
N GLN A 115 12.90 20.73 -13.86
CA GLN A 115 13.65 19.65 -13.23
C GLN A 115 12.93 18.34 -13.58
N ARG A 116 13.60 17.47 -14.35
CA ARG A 116 13.06 16.16 -14.72
C ARG A 116 12.66 15.46 -13.41
N PRO A 117 11.43 14.93 -13.30
CA PRO A 117 10.99 14.23 -12.09
C PRO A 117 12.00 13.16 -11.70
N ALA A 118 12.18 12.96 -10.38
CA ALA A 118 13.03 11.91 -9.86
C ALA A 118 12.66 10.56 -10.49
N GLN A 119 13.67 9.72 -10.75
CA GLN A 119 13.43 8.41 -11.38
C GLN A 119 12.53 7.52 -10.51
N LEU A 120 12.69 7.62 -9.19
CA LEU A 120 11.86 6.95 -8.19
C LEU A 120 11.06 8.01 -7.42
N LEU A 121 9.74 7.82 -7.36
CA LEU A 121 8.78 8.70 -6.70
C LEU A 121 8.10 7.97 -5.55
N HIS A 122 8.00 8.64 -4.40
CA HIS A 122 7.21 8.18 -3.25
C HIS A 122 5.78 8.72 -3.39
N VAL A 123 4.92 7.98 -4.10
CA VAL A 123 3.60 8.44 -4.54
C VAL A 123 2.63 8.62 -3.37
N HIS A 124 2.65 7.68 -2.43
CA HIS A 124 1.78 7.75 -1.23
C HIS A 124 2.52 7.23 -0.02
N THR A 125 2.64 8.07 1.01
CA THR A 125 3.41 7.75 2.22
C THR A 125 2.67 6.85 3.19
N LYS A 126 1.34 6.79 3.11
CA LYS A 126 0.52 5.94 3.98
C LYS A 126 0.38 4.53 3.39
N PRO A 127 0.11 3.52 4.24
CA PRO A 127 -0.16 2.16 3.80
C PRO A 127 -1.23 2.07 2.71
N VAL A 128 -0.91 1.39 1.62
CA VAL A 128 -1.79 1.04 0.50
C VAL A 128 -2.14 -0.44 0.58
N ALA A 129 -3.36 -0.81 0.18
CA ALA A 129 -3.84 -2.18 0.17
C ALA A 129 -3.63 -2.90 -1.18
N GLY A 130 -3.45 -2.13 -2.25
CA GLY A 130 -3.20 -2.63 -3.59
C GLY A 130 -3.27 -1.51 -4.63
N MET A 131 -2.81 -1.82 -5.84
CA MET A 131 -2.57 -0.86 -6.91
C MET A 131 -2.63 -1.53 -8.29
N ALA A 132 -2.96 -0.75 -9.32
CA ALA A 132 -2.83 -1.15 -10.71
C ALA A 132 -2.77 0.07 -11.64
N PHE A 133 -2.13 -0.10 -12.79
CA PHE A 133 -2.27 0.83 -13.89
C PHE A 133 -3.61 0.60 -14.60
N ILE A 134 -4.40 1.66 -14.77
CA ILE A 134 -5.73 1.63 -15.39
C ILE A 134 -5.76 2.63 -16.55
N SER A 135 -6.15 2.16 -17.74
CA SER A 135 -6.30 3.02 -18.91
C SER A 135 -7.68 3.71 -18.91
N ILE A 136 -7.67 5.05 -18.94
CA ILE A 136 -8.87 5.89 -18.97
C ILE A 136 -8.69 6.93 -20.08
N GLY A 137 -9.59 6.91 -21.08
CA GLY A 137 -9.58 7.93 -22.14
C GLY A 137 -8.27 8.02 -22.95
N GLY A 138 -7.52 6.91 -23.04
CA GLY A 138 -6.22 6.85 -23.74
C GLY A 138 -5.02 7.26 -22.90
N SER A 139 -5.21 7.72 -21.66
CA SER A 139 -4.14 7.92 -20.68
C SER A 139 -4.13 6.80 -19.63
N GLU A 140 -2.98 6.42 -19.13
CA GLU A 140 -2.85 5.41 -18.09
C GLU A 140 -2.54 6.07 -16.74
N LEU A 141 -3.34 5.76 -15.72
CA LEU A 141 -3.18 6.28 -14.37
C LEU A 141 -2.89 5.15 -13.40
N LEU A 142 -2.11 5.45 -12.35
CA LEU A 142 -1.87 4.52 -11.26
C LEU A 142 -2.99 4.64 -10.24
N ARG A 143 -3.93 3.69 -10.24
CA ARG A 143 -5.03 3.64 -9.28
C ARG A 143 -4.67 2.77 -8.09
N TYR A 144 -4.99 3.22 -6.88
CA TYR A 144 -4.69 2.49 -5.65
C TYR A 144 -5.72 2.77 -4.54
N VAL A 145 -5.70 1.94 -3.49
CA VAL A 145 -6.59 2.07 -2.32
C VAL A 145 -5.78 2.26 -1.05
N GLU A 146 -6.05 3.34 -0.31
CA GLU A 146 -5.42 3.56 1.00
C GLU A 146 -6.00 2.58 2.03
N ARG A 147 -5.12 1.85 2.71
CA ARG A 147 -5.46 0.76 3.65
C ARG A 147 -6.33 1.24 4.83
N SER A 148 -6.03 2.43 5.37
CA SER A 148 -6.68 2.97 6.56
C SER A 148 -8.12 3.42 6.31
N SER A 149 -8.36 4.10 5.18
CA SER A 149 -9.65 4.73 4.88
C SER A 149 -10.47 3.99 3.84
N GLY A 150 -9.87 3.11 3.04
CA GLY A 150 -10.51 2.52 1.87
C GLY A 150 -10.79 3.53 0.76
N ASN A 151 -10.27 4.76 0.88
CA ASN A 151 -10.41 5.73 -0.19
C ASN A 151 -9.53 5.32 -1.37
N ILE A 152 -10.09 5.51 -2.56
CA ILE A 152 -9.45 5.21 -3.83
C ILE A 152 -8.83 6.49 -4.37
N PHE A 153 -7.61 6.37 -4.88
CA PHE A 153 -6.82 7.47 -5.42
C PHE A 153 -6.32 7.11 -6.81
N GLU A 154 -5.99 8.14 -7.58
CA GLU A 154 -5.26 8.03 -8.84
C GLU A 154 -4.05 8.93 -8.82
N ALA A 155 -2.91 8.39 -9.24
CA ALA A 155 -1.71 9.17 -9.48
C ALA A 155 -1.38 9.23 -10.96
N ASN A 156 -0.99 10.40 -11.43
CA ASN A 156 -0.40 10.57 -12.75
C ASN A 156 1.02 9.98 -12.75
N PRO A 157 1.35 9.00 -13.62
CA PRO A 157 2.66 8.37 -13.60
C PRO A 157 3.84 9.31 -13.91
N GLU A 158 3.61 10.35 -14.71
CA GLU A 158 4.65 11.29 -15.13
C GLU A 158 5.01 12.29 -14.03
N THR A 159 4.02 12.73 -13.25
CA THR A 159 4.20 13.77 -12.22
C THR A 159 4.25 13.20 -10.80
N GLY A 160 3.73 11.99 -10.59
CA GLY A 160 3.52 11.41 -9.27
C GLY A 160 2.41 12.07 -8.45
N LEU A 161 1.74 13.09 -8.98
CA LEU A 161 0.67 13.79 -8.27
C LEU A 161 -0.55 12.88 -8.16
N ALA A 162 -1.02 12.71 -6.92
CA ALA A 162 -2.15 11.86 -6.58
C ALA A 162 -3.39 12.68 -6.21
N GLU A 163 -4.53 12.28 -6.75
CA GLU A 163 -5.84 12.84 -6.45
C GLU A 163 -6.73 11.76 -5.83
N ARG A 164 -7.57 12.19 -4.88
CA ARG A 164 -8.53 11.31 -4.24
C ARG A 164 -9.80 11.20 -5.09
N LEU A 165 -10.16 9.99 -5.49
CA LEU A 165 -11.37 9.73 -6.27
C LEU A 165 -12.62 9.58 -5.40
N THR A 166 -12.51 8.90 -4.26
CA THR A 166 -13.67 8.57 -3.42
C THR A 166 -13.59 9.19 -2.03
N ASN A 167 -14.76 9.38 -1.43
CA ASN A 167 -14.92 9.89 -0.07
C ASN A 167 -15.79 8.94 0.78
N THR A 168 -16.00 7.72 0.30
CA THR A 168 -16.65 6.64 1.05
C THR A 168 -15.62 5.98 1.94
N LEU A 169 -15.80 6.07 3.26
CA LEU A 169 -14.92 5.43 4.23
C LEU A 169 -15.23 3.93 4.32
N VAL A 170 -14.29 3.09 3.91
CA VAL A 170 -14.31 1.64 4.10
C VAL A 170 -13.02 1.26 4.84
N PRO A 171 -13.01 1.29 6.18
CA PRO A 171 -11.76 1.18 6.92
C PRO A 171 -11.22 -0.26 6.92
N LYS A 172 -9.92 -0.38 7.19
CA LYS A 172 -9.22 -1.67 7.40
C LYS A 172 -9.27 -2.61 6.19
N ILE A 173 -9.06 -2.07 4.98
CA ILE A 173 -8.85 -2.90 3.79
C ILE A 173 -7.43 -3.42 3.79
N TYR A 174 -7.21 -4.73 3.76
CA TYR A 174 -5.87 -5.32 3.85
C TYR A 174 -5.29 -5.65 2.48
N GLU A 175 -6.13 -6.08 1.54
CA GLU A 175 -5.72 -6.49 0.20
C GLU A 175 -6.70 -5.93 -0.83
N VAL A 176 -6.16 -5.43 -1.94
CA VAL A 176 -6.94 -5.03 -3.10
C VAL A 176 -6.34 -5.60 -4.37
N SER A 177 -7.20 -6.10 -5.25
CA SER A 177 -6.83 -6.45 -6.63
C SER A 177 -7.75 -5.74 -7.62
N PHE A 178 -7.17 -5.25 -8.72
CA PHE A 178 -7.90 -4.56 -9.78
C PHE A 178 -8.00 -5.44 -11.01
N THR A 179 -9.19 -5.49 -11.61
CA THR A 179 -9.34 -5.98 -12.99
C THR A 179 -8.78 -4.95 -13.98
N PRO A 180 -8.36 -5.34 -15.19
CA PRO A 180 -7.94 -4.39 -16.23
C PRO A 180 -9.00 -3.32 -16.53
N GLY A 181 -10.29 -3.65 -16.39
CA GLY A 181 -11.41 -2.72 -16.56
C GLY A 181 -11.68 -1.80 -15.35
N GLY A 182 -10.81 -1.77 -14.33
CA GLY A 182 -10.92 -0.87 -13.19
C GLY A 182 -11.92 -1.28 -12.11
N ARG A 183 -12.53 -2.48 -12.20
CA ARG A 183 -13.29 -3.08 -11.10
C ARG A 183 -12.36 -3.60 -10.01
N ILE A 184 -12.83 -3.61 -8.78
CA ILE A 184 -12.02 -3.74 -7.56
C ILE A 184 -12.53 -4.91 -6.72
N ILE A 185 -11.62 -5.77 -6.27
CA ILE A 185 -11.87 -6.73 -5.19
C ILE A 185 -11.16 -6.20 -3.95
N GLU A 186 -11.89 -5.98 -2.87
CA GLU A 186 -11.36 -5.56 -1.58
C GLU A 186 -11.50 -6.71 -0.56
N ARG A 187 -10.47 -6.91 0.26
CA ARG A 187 -10.53 -7.86 1.38
C ARG A 187 -10.19 -7.15 2.68
N SER A 188 -11.08 -7.30 3.65
CA SER A 188 -10.94 -6.76 5.00
C SER A 188 -11.17 -7.84 6.05
N LEU A 189 -11.09 -7.46 7.33
CA LEU A 189 -11.43 -8.32 8.45
C LEU A 189 -12.63 -7.73 9.19
N ASP A 190 -13.61 -8.57 9.50
CA ASP A 190 -14.68 -8.20 10.43
C ASP A 190 -14.20 -8.20 11.89
N ALA A 191 -15.11 -7.87 12.81
CA ALA A 191 -14.81 -7.83 14.25
C ALA A 191 -14.40 -9.19 14.84
N ALA A 192 -14.76 -10.31 14.20
CA ALA A 192 -14.37 -11.65 14.60
C ALA A 192 -13.04 -12.10 13.95
N GLY A 193 -12.40 -11.24 13.14
CA GLY A 193 -11.21 -11.58 12.39
C GLY A 193 -11.48 -12.48 11.18
N THR A 194 -12.74 -12.57 10.72
CA THR A 194 -13.09 -13.29 9.50
C THR A 194 -12.82 -12.41 8.29
N ILE A 195 -12.27 -13.00 7.23
CA ILE A 195 -12.07 -12.30 5.96
C ILE A 195 -13.42 -12.00 5.32
N VAL A 196 -13.67 -10.72 5.07
CA VAL A 196 -14.78 -10.22 4.28
C VAL A 196 -14.23 -9.83 2.91
N THR A 197 -14.85 -10.35 1.85
CA THR A 197 -14.48 -10.04 0.47
C THR A 197 -15.62 -9.26 -0.18
N THR A 198 -15.29 -8.11 -0.73
CA THR A 198 -16.24 -7.21 -1.40
C THR A 198 -15.75 -6.94 -2.82
N VAL A 199 -16.67 -6.83 -3.76
CA VAL A 199 -16.39 -6.49 -5.15
C VAL A 199 -17.12 -5.22 -5.52
N GLY A 200 -16.51 -4.36 -6.33
CA GLY A 200 -17.12 -3.09 -6.66
C GLY A 200 -16.47 -2.36 -7.82
N SER A 201 -16.96 -1.14 -8.05
CA SER A 201 -16.44 -0.22 -9.05
C SER A 201 -16.70 1.22 -8.63
N VAL A 202 -15.81 2.11 -9.06
CA VAL A 202 -16.00 3.56 -8.92
C VAL A 202 -16.96 4.04 -10.00
N SER A 203 -17.94 4.88 -9.63
CA SER A 203 -18.89 5.48 -10.58
C SER A 203 -18.16 6.37 -11.60
N THR A 204 -18.43 6.19 -12.89
CA THR A 204 -17.96 7.11 -13.94
C THR A 204 -18.95 8.28 -14.07
N SER A 205 -18.81 9.34 -13.28
CA SER A 205 -19.59 10.56 -13.50
C SER A 205 -18.95 11.39 -14.61
N THR A 206 -19.71 11.68 -15.68
CA THR A 206 -19.31 12.54 -16.81
C THR A 206 -19.46 14.03 -16.48
N SER A 207 -19.46 14.42 -15.21
CA SER A 207 -19.81 15.77 -14.78
C SER A 207 -18.71 16.40 -13.93
N SER A 208 -17.95 17.28 -14.58
CA SER A 208 -17.13 18.39 -14.07
C SER A 208 -16.56 18.29 -12.65
N ALA A 209 -15.26 18.00 -12.58
CA ALA A 209 -14.19 18.61 -11.76
C ALA A 209 -14.32 18.86 -10.23
N THR A 210 -15.43 18.58 -9.53
CA THR A 210 -15.50 18.88 -8.07
C THR A 210 -16.30 17.90 -7.21
N SER A 211 -16.91 16.85 -7.77
CA SER A 211 -17.63 15.85 -6.97
C SER A 211 -16.82 14.56 -6.79
N SER A 212 -16.62 14.16 -5.53
CA SER A 212 -16.06 12.84 -5.20
C SER A 212 -16.92 11.75 -5.84
N MET A 213 -16.29 10.81 -6.53
CA MET A 213 -16.96 9.63 -7.06
C MET A 213 -17.41 8.71 -5.92
N MET A 214 -18.44 7.91 -6.18
CA MET A 214 -18.92 6.89 -5.25
C MET A 214 -18.34 5.53 -5.61
N PHE A 215 -17.90 4.80 -4.60
CA PHE A 215 -17.60 3.37 -4.72
C PHE A 215 -18.89 2.57 -4.46
N SER A 216 -19.38 1.86 -5.47
CA SER A 216 -20.51 0.94 -5.35
C SER A 216 -19.98 -0.47 -5.22
N SER A 217 -20.46 -1.20 -4.21
CA SER A 217 -19.88 -2.48 -3.82
C SER A 217 -20.92 -3.51 -3.40
N ILE A 218 -20.55 -4.79 -3.55
CA ILE A 218 -21.36 -5.97 -3.24
C ILE A 218 -20.48 -6.92 -2.42
N ALA A 219 -20.96 -7.33 -1.26
CA ALA A 219 -20.27 -8.35 -0.46
C ALA A 219 -20.42 -9.74 -1.12
N LEU A 220 -19.32 -10.47 -1.23
CA LEU A 220 -19.31 -11.87 -1.64
C LEU A 220 -19.60 -12.80 -0.45
N PRO A 221 -19.88 -14.10 -0.68
CA PRO A 221 -20.06 -15.06 0.40
C PRO A 221 -18.87 -15.07 1.39
N PRO A 222 -19.14 -15.30 2.69
CA PRO A 222 -18.09 -15.30 3.70
C PRO A 222 -17.11 -16.47 3.53
N HIS A 223 -16.00 -16.42 4.27
CA HIS A 223 -15.00 -17.49 4.35
C HIS A 223 -14.27 -17.83 3.03
N ILE A 224 -14.22 -16.89 2.08
CA ILE A 224 -13.35 -16.97 0.91
C ILE A 224 -11.88 -16.94 1.35
N LYS A 225 -11.18 -18.05 1.12
CA LYS A 225 -9.75 -18.21 1.45
C LYS A 225 -8.86 -17.51 0.43
N ASN A 226 -9.14 -17.71 -0.85
CA ASN A 226 -8.45 -17.08 -1.96
C ASN A 226 -9.43 -16.79 -3.09
N ILE A 227 -9.13 -15.77 -3.89
CA ILE A 227 -9.94 -15.31 -5.02
C ILE A 227 -9.03 -14.85 -6.16
N THR A 228 -9.45 -15.10 -7.39
CA THR A 228 -8.89 -14.53 -8.62
C THR A 228 -10.05 -14.21 -9.55
N PHE A 229 -9.77 -13.43 -10.59
CA PHE A 229 -10.74 -13.09 -11.62
C PHE A 229 -10.18 -13.40 -13.01
N ASP A 230 -11.05 -13.70 -13.96
CA ASP A 230 -10.70 -13.73 -15.38
C ASP A 230 -10.39 -12.30 -15.86
N PRO A 231 -9.18 -12.01 -16.35
CA PRO A 231 -8.82 -10.66 -16.81
C PRO A 231 -9.69 -10.13 -17.96
N LYS A 232 -10.33 -11.01 -18.75
CA LYS A 232 -11.17 -10.64 -19.89
C LYS A 232 -12.60 -10.32 -19.48
N THR A 233 -13.24 -11.22 -18.74
CA THR A 233 -14.67 -11.11 -18.40
C THR A 233 -14.91 -10.54 -16.99
N GLY A 234 -13.91 -10.65 -16.11
CA GLY A 234 -14.03 -10.46 -14.66
C GLY A 234 -14.95 -11.47 -13.97
N ALA A 235 -15.21 -12.63 -14.59
CA ALA A 235 -15.76 -13.75 -13.83
C ALA A 235 -14.82 -14.13 -12.69
N LEU A 236 -15.37 -14.56 -11.56
CA LEU A 236 -14.60 -14.89 -10.37
C LEU A 236 -14.32 -16.38 -10.29
N LEU A 237 -13.16 -16.73 -9.76
CA LEU A 237 -12.89 -18.04 -9.16
C LEU A 237 -12.43 -17.80 -7.72
N TYR A 238 -13.15 -18.36 -6.76
CA TYR A 238 -12.80 -18.26 -5.35
C TYR A 238 -12.91 -19.61 -4.64
N PHE A 239 -12.21 -19.72 -3.53
CA PHE A 239 -12.08 -20.96 -2.75
C PHE A 239 -12.74 -20.79 -1.39
N ILE A 240 -13.74 -21.61 -1.09
CA ILE A 240 -14.42 -21.65 0.21
C ILE A 240 -14.11 -22.94 0.94
N ARG A 241 -13.93 -22.86 2.26
CA ARG A 241 -13.68 -24.02 3.09
C ARG A 241 -14.93 -24.92 3.16
N GLU A 242 -14.72 -26.22 3.03
CA GLU A 242 -15.71 -27.27 3.27
C GLU A 242 -15.22 -28.20 4.40
N ALA A 243 -16.08 -29.09 4.90
CA ALA A 243 -15.75 -30.00 6.00
C ALA A 243 -14.52 -30.88 5.71
N SER A 244 -14.36 -31.34 4.47
CA SER A 244 -13.29 -32.24 4.03
C SER A 244 -12.18 -31.54 3.24
N GLY A 245 -12.17 -30.21 3.17
CA GLY A 245 -11.18 -29.46 2.40
C GLY A 245 -11.70 -28.12 1.89
N VAL A 246 -11.68 -27.95 0.57
CA VAL A 246 -12.06 -26.69 -0.09
C VAL A 246 -12.83 -26.95 -1.39
N ALA A 247 -13.76 -26.07 -1.71
CA ALA A 247 -14.41 -26.00 -3.01
C ALA A 247 -13.97 -24.75 -3.77
N GLY A 248 -13.62 -24.93 -5.04
CA GLY A 248 -13.43 -23.84 -5.98
C GLY A 248 -14.74 -23.53 -6.68
N ILE A 249 -15.21 -22.30 -6.54
CA ILE A 249 -16.47 -21.80 -7.07
C ILE A 249 -16.20 -20.77 -8.16
N ARG A 250 -16.74 -20.99 -9.35
CA ARG A 250 -16.85 -19.95 -10.38
C ARG A 250 -18.15 -19.18 -10.23
N ALA A 251 -18.12 -17.88 -10.40
CA ALA A 251 -19.30 -17.03 -10.35
C ALA A 251 -19.15 -15.83 -11.30
N GLU A 252 -20.26 -15.15 -11.57
CA GLU A 252 -20.23 -13.80 -12.16
C GLU A 252 -19.55 -12.81 -11.20
N TRP A 253 -19.18 -11.63 -11.70
CA TRP A 253 -18.49 -10.60 -10.89
C TRP A 253 -19.22 -10.26 -9.59
N SER A 254 -20.56 -10.20 -9.61
CA SER A 254 -21.39 -9.92 -8.43
C SER A 254 -21.49 -11.10 -7.44
N GLY A 255 -20.86 -12.24 -7.74
CA GLY A 255 -21.05 -13.49 -7.01
C GLY A 255 -22.27 -14.30 -7.45
N ALA A 256 -23.06 -13.80 -8.42
CA ALA A 256 -24.23 -14.49 -8.95
C ALA A 256 -23.85 -15.76 -9.74
N LYS A 257 -24.84 -16.67 -9.86
CA LYS A 257 -24.72 -17.97 -10.56
C LYS A 257 -23.48 -18.79 -10.12
N PRO A 258 -23.28 -19.03 -8.81
CA PRO A 258 -22.14 -19.79 -8.34
C PRO A 258 -22.20 -21.25 -8.85
N LYS A 259 -21.07 -21.75 -9.34
CA LYS A 259 -20.90 -23.14 -9.79
C LYS A 259 -19.62 -23.71 -9.20
N LYS A 260 -19.73 -24.83 -8.48
CA LYS A 260 -18.57 -25.61 -8.04
C LYS A 260 -17.88 -26.23 -9.25
N VAL A 261 -16.60 -25.93 -9.43
CA VAL A 261 -15.76 -26.43 -10.54
C VAL A 261 -14.53 -27.19 -10.07
N PHE A 262 -14.27 -27.18 -8.77
CA PHE A 262 -13.10 -27.80 -8.18
C PHE A 262 -13.38 -28.23 -6.74
N ALA A 263 -12.73 -29.30 -6.31
CA ALA A 263 -12.70 -29.76 -4.94
C ALA A 263 -11.32 -30.30 -4.61
N SER A 264 -10.84 -30.07 -3.39
CA SER A 264 -9.57 -30.60 -2.92
C SER A 264 -9.59 -30.78 -1.41
N THR A 265 -8.86 -31.78 -0.91
CA THR A 265 -8.55 -31.93 0.51
C THR A 265 -7.51 -30.91 0.99
N ILE A 266 -6.69 -30.40 0.06
CA ILE A 266 -5.77 -29.29 0.33
C ILE A 266 -6.56 -27.99 0.33
N VAL A 267 -6.39 -27.22 1.40
CA VAL A 267 -7.20 -26.03 1.70
C VAL A 267 -6.54 -24.71 1.33
N HIS A 268 -5.24 -24.73 1.03
CA HIS A 268 -4.42 -23.54 0.82
C HIS A 268 -3.89 -23.51 -0.61
N TRP A 269 -4.68 -22.89 -1.49
CA TRP A 269 -4.38 -22.70 -2.91
C TRP A 269 -4.32 -21.21 -3.25
N ARG A 270 -3.35 -20.83 -4.07
CA ARG A 270 -3.21 -19.53 -4.71
C ARG A 270 -3.60 -19.68 -6.18
N PRO A 271 -4.83 -19.30 -6.56
CA PRO A 271 -5.26 -19.36 -7.94
C PRO A 271 -4.78 -18.13 -8.72
N GLN A 272 -4.36 -18.33 -9.96
CA GLN A 272 -4.02 -17.27 -10.91
C GLN A 272 -4.74 -17.57 -12.22
N TRP A 273 -5.63 -16.66 -12.64
CA TRP A 273 -6.36 -16.78 -13.90
C TRP A 273 -5.69 -15.90 -14.97
N LEU A 274 -5.21 -16.53 -16.03
CA LEU A 274 -4.46 -15.88 -17.09
C LEU A 274 -5.38 -15.35 -18.19
N SER A 275 -4.90 -14.36 -18.95
CA SER A 275 -5.65 -13.77 -20.06
C SER A 275 -5.89 -14.74 -21.23
N ASP A 276 -5.14 -15.84 -21.33
CA ASP A 276 -5.40 -16.93 -22.28
C ASP A 276 -6.45 -17.96 -21.79
N GLY A 277 -7.03 -17.73 -20.59
CA GLY A 277 -8.07 -18.55 -20.00
C GLY A 277 -7.57 -19.70 -19.14
N ARG A 278 -6.25 -19.96 -19.09
CA ARG A 278 -5.69 -20.98 -18.20
C ARG A 278 -5.78 -20.53 -16.74
N ILE A 279 -5.96 -21.50 -15.86
CA ILE A 279 -5.98 -21.28 -14.41
C ILE A 279 -4.88 -22.10 -13.79
N ILE A 280 -3.94 -21.42 -13.14
CA ILE A 280 -2.84 -22.05 -12.43
C ILE A 280 -3.16 -22.04 -10.95
N LEU A 281 -3.04 -23.19 -10.31
CA LEU A 281 -3.22 -23.37 -8.87
C LEU A 281 -1.87 -23.75 -8.26
N THR A 282 -1.37 -22.90 -7.38
CA THR A 282 -0.14 -23.15 -6.62
C THR A 282 -0.48 -23.31 -5.15
N GLN A 283 0.11 -24.30 -4.48
CA GLN A 283 -0.07 -24.45 -3.04
C GLN A 283 0.58 -23.27 -2.30
N ASN A 284 0.06 -22.90 -1.12
CA ASN A 284 0.75 -21.92 -0.30
C ASN A 284 2.16 -22.40 0.03
N ALA A 285 3.14 -21.52 -0.16
CA ALA A 285 4.55 -21.83 0.01
C ALA A 285 4.95 -21.78 1.49
N SER A 286 5.94 -22.58 1.85
CA SER A 286 6.67 -22.47 3.12
C SER A 286 8.11 -22.95 2.91
N ASP A 287 9.06 -22.31 3.60
CA ASP A 287 10.48 -22.66 3.49
C ASP A 287 10.71 -24.15 3.70
N ASP A 288 11.61 -24.75 2.89
CA ASP A 288 11.98 -26.17 2.97
C ASP A 288 10.86 -27.19 2.70
N ILE A 289 9.58 -26.78 2.58
CA ILE A 289 8.45 -27.68 2.31
C ILE A 289 8.24 -27.83 0.80
N PRO A 290 8.24 -29.07 0.26
CA PRO A 290 7.97 -29.32 -1.15
C PRO A 290 6.57 -28.84 -1.56
N GLY A 291 6.51 -27.84 -2.43
CA GLY A 291 5.29 -27.30 -3.00
C GLY A 291 5.04 -27.82 -4.43
N TYR A 292 3.79 -27.65 -4.87
CA TYR A 292 3.31 -28.11 -6.17
C TYR A 292 2.45 -27.04 -6.84
N ALA A 293 2.56 -26.95 -8.16
CA ALA A 293 1.72 -26.10 -9.00
C ALA A 293 1.09 -26.93 -10.12
N TYR A 294 -0.17 -26.61 -10.45
CA TYR A 294 -0.98 -27.33 -11.41
C TYR A 294 -1.70 -26.36 -12.34
N GLU A 295 -1.91 -26.75 -13.60
CA GLU A 295 -2.93 -26.15 -14.44
C GLU A 295 -4.26 -26.88 -14.20
N MET A 296 -5.30 -26.14 -13.82
CA MET A 296 -6.65 -26.65 -13.67
C MET A 296 -7.39 -26.56 -15.01
N LYS A 297 -7.78 -27.71 -15.54
CA LYS A 297 -8.57 -27.82 -16.79
C LYS A 297 -10.04 -27.48 -16.54
N ALA A 298 -10.80 -27.31 -17.62
CA ALA A 298 -12.20 -26.88 -17.56
C ALA A 298 -13.11 -27.86 -16.80
N ASP A 299 -12.77 -29.15 -16.81
CA ASP A 299 -13.45 -30.22 -16.07
C ASP A 299 -13.01 -30.32 -14.59
N GLY A 300 -12.11 -29.45 -14.14
CA GLY A 300 -11.56 -29.44 -12.79
C GLY A 300 -10.36 -30.37 -12.58
N THR A 301 -9.93 -31.12 -13.60
CA THR A 301 -8.74 -31.98 -13.50
C THR A 301 -7.47 -31.14 -13.40
N LEU A 302 -6.48 -31.65 -12.66
CA LEU A 302 -5.20 -30.98 -12.45
C LEU A 302 -4.12 -31.63 -13.31
N THR A 303 -3.51 -30.83 -14.19
CA THR A 303 -2.30 -31.22 -14.91
C THR A 303 -1.10 -30.62 -14.18
N SER A 304 -0.12 -31.46 -13.83
CA SER A 304 1.09 -31.00 -13.14
C SER A 304 1.87 -29.98 -13.96
N LEU A 305 2.27 -28.87 -13.32
CA LEU A 305 3.14 -27.85 -13.91
C LEU A 305 4.53 -27.85 -13.26
N VAL A 306 4.59 -27.76 -11.92
CA VAL A 306 5.84 -27.82 -11.13
C VAL A 306 5.63 -28.77 -9.96
N ARG A 307 6.63 -29.61 -9.66
CA ARG A 307 6.50 -30.66 -8.63
C ARG A 307 7.65 -30.61 -7.63
N ALA A 308 7.29 -30.77 -6.36
CA ALA A 308 8.22 -31.02 -5.26
C ALA A 308 9.37 -29.99 -5.14
N VAL A 309 9.08 -28.71 -5.40
CA VAL A 309 10.06 -27.62 -5.22
C VAL A 309 9.90 -27.04 -3.81
N PRO A 310 10.93 -27.05 -2.96
CA PRO A 310 10.85 -26.48 -1.62
C PRO A 310 10.54 -24.97 -1.65
N GLY A 311 9.57 -24.51 -0.85
CA GLY A 311 9.19 -23.09 -0.82
C GLY A 311 8.69 -22.57 -2.18
N LEU A 312 7.96 -23.39 -2.93
CA LEU A 312 7.51 -23.06 -4.29
C LEU A 312 6.64 -21.80 -4.33
N THR A 313 7.13 -20.77 -5.02
CA THR A 313 6.35 -19.61 -5.45
C THR A 313 6.25 -19.60 -6.98
N THR A 314 5.18 -19.06 -7.56
CA THR A 314 4.98 -19.08 -9.02
C THR A 314 4.42 -17.78 -9.54
N LEU A 315 4.88 -17.38 -10.72
CA LEU A 315 4.33 -16.29 -11.51
C LEU A 315 4.18 -16.76 -12.97
N PRO A 316 3.03 -17.36 -13.32
CA PRO A 316 2.72 -17.77 -14.68
C PRO A 316 2.33 -16.59 -15.56
N ARG A 317 2.55 -16.74 -16.86
CA ARG A 317 2.13 -15.78 -17.90
C ARG A 317 1.29 -16.49 -18.96
N ALA A 318 0.37 -15.73 -19.56
CA ALA A 318 -0.33 -16.18 -20.77
C ALA A 318 0.67 -16.60 -21.86
N GLY A 319 0.34 -17.63 -22.64
CA GLY A 319 1.25 -18.20 -23.64
C GLY A 319 2.26 -19.23 -23.11
N GLY A 320 2.25 -19.53 -21.80
CA GLY A 320 2.92 -20.71 -21.24
C GLY A 320 4.24 -20.46 -20.55
N ALA A 321 4.73 -19.22 -20.53
CA ALA A 321 5.89 -18.86 -19.73
C ALA A 321 5.58 -18.90 -18.22
N LEU A 322 6.58 -19.26 -17.42
CA LEU A 322 6.49 -19.41 -15.97
C LEU A 322 7.79 -18.96 -15.32
N LEU A 323 7.68 -18.09 -14.32
CA LEU A 323 8.71 -17.95 -13.30
C LEU A 323 8.29 -18.77 -12.08
N TYR A 324 9.24 -19.48 -11.48
CA TYR A 324 9.01 -20.10 -10.19
C TYR A 324 10.22 -19.95 -9.27
N GLY A 325 9.94 -19.69 -8.00
CA GLY A 325 10.93 -19.55 -6.95
C GLY A 325 11.04 -20.81 -6.11
N GLN A 326 12.22 -21.01 -5.55
CA GLN A 326 12.52 -22.02 -4.55
C GLN A 326 13.10 -21.32 -3.32
N SER A 327 12.69 -21.76 -2.12
CA SER A 327 13.34 -21.39 -0.86
C SER A 327 13.72 -22.65 -0.09
N SER A 328 15.03 -22.89 0.04
CA SER A 328 15.55 -24.05 0.76
C SER A 328 16.87 -23.75 1.47
N GLY A 329 16.96 -24.12 2.75
CA GLY A 329 18.18 -23.99 3.54
C GLY A 329 18.70 -22.57 3.67
N GLY A 330 17.83 -21.56 3.58
CA GLY A 330 18.21 -20.13 3.52
C GLY A 330 18.73 -19.66 2.17
N VAL A 331 18.58 -20.45 1.12
CA VAL A 331 18.95 -20.09 -0.25
C VAL A 331 17.69 -19.92 -1.08
N LEU A 332 17.53 -18.72 -1.64
CA LEU A 332 16.53 -18.43 -2.66
C LEU A 332 17.10 -18.74 -4.06
N ALA A 333 16.26 -19.25 -4.93
CA ALA A 333 16.56 -19.40 -6.34
C ALA A 333 15.33 -19.09 -7.19
N LEU A 334 15.55 -18.47 -8.34
CA LEU A 334 14.51 -18.21 -9.32
C LEU A 334 14.81 -18.98 -10.61
N PHE A 335 13.76 -19.56 -11.19
CA PHE A 335 13.83 -20.29 -12.44
C PHE A 335 12.84 -19.70 -13.42
N VAL A 336 13.21 -19.73 -14.70
CA VAL A 336 12.34 -19.38 -15.81
C VAL A 336 12.12 -20.59 -16.69
N GLN A 337 10.89 -20.78 -17.14
CA GLN A 337 10.51 -21.83 -18.06
C GLN A 337 9.59 -21.26 -19.14
N THR A 338 9.93 -21.49 -20.40
CA THR A 338 9.07 -21.23 -21.54
C THR A 338 8.36 -22.51 -21.98
N GLN A 339 7.26 -22.39 -22.73
CA GLN A 339 6.46 -23.54 -23.13
C GLN A 339 7.31 -24.56 -23.92
N GLY A 340 7.32 -25.81 -23.48
CA GLY A 340 8.08 -26.89 -24.13
C GLY A 340 9.57 -26.93 -23.81
N SER A 341 10.10 -25.97 -23.05
CA SER A 341 11.51 -25.88 -22.68
C SER A 341 11.77 -26.40 -21.26
N ALA A 342 12.99 -26.85 -21.02
CA ALA A 342 13.47 -27.13 -19.67
C ALA A 342 13.63 -25.82 -18.86
N PRO A 343 13.44 -25.83 -17.53
CA PRO A 343 13.66 -24.66 -16.70
C PRO A 343 15.14 -24.22 -16.71
N ILE A 344 15.37 -22.91 -16.78
CA ILE A 344 16.68 -22.27 -16.66
C ILE A 344 16.75 -21.62 -15.29
N ARG A 345 17.81 -21.92 -14.52
CA ARG A 345 18.09 -21.25 -13.25
C ARG A 345 18.75 -19.90 -13.49
N LEU A 346 18.17 -18.84 -12.95
CA LEU A 346 18.70 -17.49 -13.06
C LEU A 346 19.81 -17.24 -12.03
N GLN A 347 20.77 -16.37 -12.37
CA GLN A 347 21.93 -16.04 -11.51
C GLN A 347 21.62 -14.94 -10.48
N MET A 348 20.41 -14.96 -9.92
CA MET A 348 19.98 -14.08 -8.83
C MET A 348 19.17 -14.86 -7.80
N ARG A 349 19.02 -14.28 -6.61
CA ARG A 349 18.39 -14.93 -5.46
C ARG A 349 17.14 -14.16 -5.06
N THR A 350 16.00 -14.59 -5.58
CA THR A 350 14.69 -14.03 -5.23
C THR A 350 13.61 -15.11 -5.37
N ILE A 351 12.37 -14.74 -5.07
CA ILE A 351 11.16 -15.57 -5.21
C ILE A 351 10.21 -14.97 -6.24
N ALA A 352 9.35 -15.78 -6.84
CA ALA A 352 8.44 -15.32 -7.89
C ALA A 352 7.39 -14.31 -7.40
N ASP A 353 7.11 -14.28 -6.09
CA ASP A 353 6.19 -13.31 -5.48
C ASP A 353 6.71 -11.88 -5.45
N LYS A 354 8.03 -11.69 -5.62
CA LYS A 354 8.67 -10.37 -5.74
C LYS A 354 8.85 -9.96 -7.20
N CYS A 355 8.15 -10.62 -8.13
CA CYS A 355 8.28 -10.42 -9.56
C CYS A 355 6.95 -10.01 -10.23
N VAL A 356 7.06 -9.41 -11.41
CA VAL A 356 5.94 -9.08 -12.30
C VAL A 356 6.35 -9.24 -13.76
N TRP A 357 5.42 -9.68 -14.61
CA TRP A 357 5.63 -9.73 -16.06
C TRP A 357 5.34 -8.39 -16.72
N SER A 358 6.13 -7.99 -17.72
CA SER A 358 5.74 -6.94 -18.66
C SER A 358 4.49 -7.37 -19.45
N SER A 359 3.62 -6.41 -19.75
CA SER A 359 2.43 -6.58 -20.59
C SER A 359 2.75 -6.64 -22.08
N GLU A 360 3.97 -6.31 -22.48
CA GLU A 360 4.44 -6.32 -23.86
C GLU A 360 4.49 -7.73 -24.45
N ALA A 361 4.71 -7.87 -25.75
CA ALA A 361 4.80 -9.18 -26.40
C ALA A 361 6.05 -9.97 -25.95
N GLU A 362 7.15 -9.28 -25.64
CA GLU A 362 8.39 -9.90 -25.21
C GLU A 362 8.26 -10.57 -23.83
N LEU A 363 8.98 -11.66 -23.61
CA LEU A 363 8.99 -12.39 -22.35
C LEU A 363 9.89 -11.73 -21.30
N ILE A 364 9.62 -10.46 -21.00
CA ILE A 364 10.34 -9.68 -19.98
C ILE A 364 9.60 -9.71 -18.64
N ALA A 365 10.35 -9.93 -17.56
CA ALA A 365 9.89 -9.79 -16.19
C ALA A 365 10.79 -8.84 -15.40
N TYR A 366 10.23 -8.27 -14.33
CA TYR A 366 10.95 -7.45 -13.38
C TYR A 366 10.80 -8.03 -11.98
N CYS A 367 11.88 -8.07 -11.21
CA CYS A 367 11.88 -8.63 -9.86
C CYS A 367 12.62 -7.73 -8.87
N GLY A 368 12.05 -7.54 -7.69
CA GLY A 368 12.78 -7.10 -6.51
C GLY A 368 13.68 -8.24 -6.03
N VAL A 369 14.99 -8.00 -5.99
CA VAL A 369 16.00 -8.98 -5.58
C VAL A 369 16.66 -8.49 -4.29
N PRO A 370 16.48 -9.22 -3.17
CA PRO A 370 17.15 -8.92 -1.91
C PRO A 370 18.66 -8.76 -2.08
N GLN A 371 19.19 -7.66 -1.56
CA GLN A 371 20.62 -7.41 -1.46
C GLN A 371 21.14 -7.93 -0.11
N GLY A 372 22.30 -8.58 -0.12
CA GLY A 372 22.90 -9.16 1.08
C GLY A 372 22.41 -10.57 1.40
N VAL A 373 22.49 -10.94 2.69
CA VAL A 373 22.17 -12.29 3.17
C VAL A 373 20.73 -12.36 3.63
N THR A 374 19.97 -13.31 3.07
CA THR A 374 18.61 -13.61 3.54
C THR A 374 18.63 -14.58 4.73
N PRO A 375 17.76 -14.41 5.74
CA PRO A 375 17.63 -15.36 6.84
C PRO A 375 17.21 -16.74 6.34
N ARG A 376 17.46 -17.77 7.18
CA ARG A 376 17.18 -19.16 6.81
C ARG A 376 15.72 -19.42 6.45
N ARG A 377 14.78 -18.71 7.10
CA ARG A 377 13.34 -18.82 6.92
C ARG A 377 12.76 -17.56 6.27
N PHE A 378 13.48 -17.02 5.28
CA PHE A 378 13.12 -15.76 4.65
C PHE A 378 11.69 -15.75 4.15
N LEU A 379 11.21 -16.81 3.48
CA LEU A 379 9.87 -16.82 2.89
C LEU A 379 8.78 -16.76 3.97
N ASP A 380 8.86 -17.62 4.98
CA ASP A 380 7.91 -17.69 6.09
C ASP A 380 7.93 -16.40 6.93
N GLU A 381 9.10 -15.82 7.18
CA GLU A 381 9.26 -14.58 7.94
C GLU A 381 8.77 -13.37 7.13
N TRP A 382 9.07 -13.32 5.84
CA TRP A 382 8.66 -12.23 4.95
C TRP A 382 7.14 -12.21 4.76
N TYR A 383 6.51 -13.38 4.54
CA TYR A 383 5.05 -13.48 4.47
C TYR A 383 4.33 -13.03 5.75
N ARG A 384 4.97 -13.17 6.91
CA ARG A 384 4.42 -12.70 8.20
C ARG A 384 4.77 -11.23 8.49
N GLY A 385 5.57 -10.58 7.65
CA GLY A 385 6.10 -9.24 7.88
C GLY A 385 7.11 -9.18 9.04
N ALA A 386 7.77 -10.30 9.37
CA ALA A 386 8.74 -10.39 10.46
C ALA A 386 10.18 -10.09 10.01
N THR A 387 10.45 -10.17 8.70
CA THR A 387 11.73 -9.75 8.09
C THR A 387 11.46 -8.91 6.85
N HIS A 388 12.38 -8.01 6.56
CA HIS A 388 12.38 -7.18 5.36
C HIS A 388 13.74 -7.22 4.67
N SER A 389 13.76 -7.02 3.37
CA SER A 389 14.99 -6.90 2.57
C SER A 389 15.22 -5.48 2.05
N SER A 390 16.45 -5.20 1.61
CA SER A 390 16.74 -4.05 0.75
C SER A 390 16.92 -4.58 -0.65
N ASP A 391 16.07 -4.22 -1.59
CA ASP A 391 16.04 -4.83 -2.91
C ASP A 391 16.67 -3.93 -3.98
N ALA A 392 17.33 -4.56 -4.95
CA ALA A 392 17.56 -3.96 -6.27
C ALA A 392 16.50 -4.50 -7.25
N LEU A 393 16.10 -3.69 -8.22
CA LEU A 393 15.21 -4.12 -9.29
C LEU A 393 16.04 -4.72 -10.43
N TRP A 394 15.66 -5.93 -10.82
CA TRP A 394 16.26 -6.66 -11.93
C TRP A 394 15.28 -6.81 -13.08
N ARG A 395 15.79 -6.74 -14.31
CA ARG A 395 15.09 -7.13 -15.54
C ARG A 395 15.55 -8.51 -15.96
N ILE A 396 14.60 -9.35 -16.36
CA ILE A 396 14.84 -10.74 -16.78
C ILE A 396 14.28 -10.90 -18.18
N ASN A 397 15.10 -11.42 -19.10
CA ASN A 397 14.63 -11.91 -20.39
C ASN A 397 14.46 -13.43 -20.28
N ALA A 398 13.20 -13.88 -20.26
CA ALA A 398 12.85 -15.28 -20.08
C ALA A 398 13.20 -16.16 -21.29
N THR A 399 13.37 -15.57 -22.48
CA THR A 399 13.73 -16.30 -23.70
C THR A 399 15.21 -16.69 -23.67
N THR A 400 16.09 -15.77 -23.24
CA THR A 400 17.54 -15.99 -23.16
C THR A 400 17.98 -16.54 -21.81
N GLY A 401 17.18 -16.36 -20.76
CA GLY A 401 17.56 -16.63 -19.38
C GLY A 401 18.57 -15.62 -18.83
N SER A 402 18.73 -14.45 -19.48
CA SER A 402 19.61 -13.38 -19.00
C SER A 402 18.89 -12.46 -18.03
N ALA A 403 19.66 -11.80 -17.18
CA ALA A 403 19.13 -10.83 -16.26
C ALA A 403 20.17 -9.79 -15.83
N GLU A 404 19.68 -8.58 -15.58
CA GLU A 404 20.49 -7.40 -15.30
C GLU A 404 19.82 -6.50 -14.27
N ILE A 405 20.62 -5.73 -13.54
CA ILE A 405 20.10 -4.71 -12.62
C ILE A 405 19.66 -3.52 -13.44
N VAL A 406 18.41 -3.09 -13.26
CA VAL A 406 17.89 -1.86 -13.89
C VAL A 406 17.85 -0.68 -12.92
N TYR A 407 17.75 -0.95 -11.62
CA TYR A 407 17.70 0.11 -10.62
C TYR A 407 18.11 -0.40 -9.24
N THR A 408 18.90 0.39 -8.51
CA THR A 408 19.20 0.15 -7.09
C THR A 408 18.78 1.39 -6.31
N PRO A 409 17.75 1.30 -5.44
CA PRO A 409 17.35 2.41 -4.59
C PRO A 409 18.49 2.88 -3.68
N GLY A 410 18.61 4.19 -3.48
CA GLY A 410 19.56 4.78 -2.51
C GLY A 410 19.14 4.59 -1.04
N THR A 411 17.93 4.10 -0.81
CA THR A 411 17.35 3.81 0.51
C THR A 411 16.91 2.35 0.58
N SER A 412 16.80 1.78 1.78
CA SER A 412 16.31 0.41 1.93
C SER A 412 14.83 0.32 1.56
N ILE A 413 14.52 -0.42 0.49
CA ILE A 413 13.17 -0.67 0.01
C ILE A 413 12.99 -2.18 -0.20
N ASP A 414 11.97 -2.76 0.41
CA ASP A 414 11.57 -4.16 0.19
C ASP A 414 10.40 -4.17 -0.80
N MET A 415 10.62 -4.58 -2.05
CA MET A 415 9.60 -4.50 -3.09
C MET A 415 8.59 -5.66 -3.00
N GLU A 416 7.31 -5.34 -2.91
CA GLU A 416 6.21 -6.30 -3.01
C GLU A 416 5.07 -5.77 -3.90
N ASN A 417 4.21 -6.67 -4.37
CA ASN A 417 3.02 -6.34 -5.17
C ASN A 417 3.35 -5.43 -6.38
N LEU A 418 4.37 -5.81 -7.14
CA LEU A 418 4.83 -5.05 -8.30
C LEU A 418 3.78 -5.08 -9.43
N THR A 419 3.63 -3.97 -10.14
CA THR A 419 2.83 -3.83 -11.36
C THR A 419 3.58 -2.99 -12.38
N VAL A 420 3.38 -3.28 -13.68
CA VAL A 420 4.06 -2.59 -14.79
C VAL A 420 3.01 -1.85 -15.61
N SER A 421 3.35 -0.66 -16.09
CA SER A 421 2.52 0.10 -17.02
C SER A 421 2.36 -0.67 -18.34
N SER A 422 1.26 -0.44 -19.05
CA SER A 422 0.98 -1.14 -20.31
C SER A 422 2.08 -0.95 -21.35
N ALA A 423 2.73 0.22 -21.35
CA ALA A 423 3.83 0.59 -22.22
C ALA A 423 5.22 0.18 -21.71
N GLY A 424 5.32 -0.53 -20.58
CA GLY A 424 6.62 -0.99 -20.06
C GLY A 424 7.55 0.12 -19.55
N THR A 425 7.05 1.35 -19.39
CA THR A 425 7.85 2.53 -19.04
C THR A 425 7.93 2.80 -17.54
N HIS A 426 7.02 2.22 -16.75
CA HIS A 426 6.92 2.45 -15.31
C HIS A 426 6.64 1.16 -14.56
N ILE A 427 7.22 1.06 -13.36
CA ILE A 427 6.90 0.01 -12.39
C ILE A 427 6.45 0.68 -11.12
N ALA A 428 5.29 0.27 -10.63
CA ALA A 428 4.82 0.66 -9.33
C ALA A 428 4.92 -0.54 -8.39
N PHE A 429 5.26 -0.30 -7.12
CA PHE A 429 5.30 -1.35 -6.10
C PHE A 429 4.98 -0.78 -4.71
N MET A 430 4.71 -1.67 -3.76
CA MET A 430 4.61 -1.32 -2.34
C MET A 430 5.94 -1.63 -1.65
N ASN A 431 6.32 -0.81 -0.67
CA ASN A 431 7.41 -1.17 0.24
C ASN A 431 6.86 -2.11 1.32
N ALA A 432 7.35 -3.35 1.41
CA ALA A 432 6.84 -4.34 2.34
C ALA A 432 6.99 -3.93 3.82
N THR A 433 7.92 -3.02 4.13
CA THR A 433 8.21 -2.51 5.47
C THR A 433 7.06 -1.66 6.03
N ASP A 434 6.55 -0.71 5.25
CA ASP A 434 5.56 0.28 5.71
C ASP A 434 4.28 0.31 4.86
N LYS A 435 4.22 -0.53 3.81
CA LYS A 435 3.16 -0.61 2.81
C LYS A 435 2.93 0.68 2.02
N SER A 436 3.90 1.60 2.01
CA SER A 436 3.83 2.83 1.22
C SER A 436 4.00 2.55 -0.29
N LEU A 437 3.50 3.47 -1.12
CA LEU A 437 3.42 3.31 -2.56
C LEU A 437 4.56 4.04 -3.27
N TRP A 438 5.25 3.34 -4.16
CA TRP A 438 6.37 3.86 -4.94
C TRP A 438 6.16 3.64 -6.43
N LEU A 439 6.69 4.57 -7.23
CA LEU A 439 6.65 4.53 -8.69
C LEU A 439 8.04 4.79 -9.24
N LEU A 440 8.54 3.86 -10.04
CA LEU A 440 9.81 3.94 -10.73
C LEU A 440 9.55 4.15 -12.23
N ARG A 441 10.16 5.16 -12.81
CA ARG A 441 10.30 5.29 -14.27
C ARG A 441 11.48 4.46 -14.74
N LEU A 442 11.21 3.50 -15.62
CA LEU A 442 12.24 2.74 -16.32
C LEU A 442 12.92 3.66 -17.34
N ALA A 443 14.24 3.60 -17.42
CA ALA A 443 14.95 4.36 -18.44
C ALA A 443 14.60 3.76 -19.82
N GLU A 444 14.30 4.61 -20.80
CA GLU A 444 14.28 4.21 -22.21
C GLU A 444 15.72 3.80 -22.59
N GLU A 445 15.85 2.66 -23.28
CA GLU A 445 17.11 2.26 -23.93
C GLU A 445 17.44 3.16 -25.13
#